data_AF-A0A256ZSK4-F1
#
_entry.id   AF-A0A256ZSK4-F1
#
_cell.length_a   1.000
_cell.length_b   1.000
_cell.length_c   1.000
_cell.angle_alpha   90.00
_cell.angle_beta   90.00
_cell.angle_gamma   90.00
#
_symmetry.space_group_name_H-M   'P 1'
#
loop_
_entity.id
_entity.type
_entity.pdbx_description
1 polymer ?
#
loop_
_entity_poly.entity_id
_entity_poly.type
_entity_poly.pdbx_seq_one_letter_code
_entity_poly.pdbx_strand_id
1 'polypeptide(L)'
;MEAKSAFKNFFNTLKILQLVKFNPEKGKIEFSSGRIAFLGEDILTLFQSELEKIVGENYKVLAYDIGKRLGLNFWKCLEKNFNGKTSEEKIKLACKFLTYSGWGKRNKMCRFRKQIL
;
A
#
# COMPACT_ATOMS: atom_id res chain seq x y z
N MET A 1 14.73 26.59 1.58
CA MET A 1 13.37 25.98 1.66
C MET A 1 13.37 24.46 1.45
N GLU A 2 14.36 23.88 0.75
CA GLU A 2 14.39 22.45 0.43
C GLU A 2 14.65 21.53 1.64
N ALA A 3 15.54 21.92 2.55
CA ALA A 3 15.86 21.12 3.74
C ALA A 3 14.63 20.85 4.64
N LYS A 4 13.76 21.85 4.86
CA LYS A 4 12.53 21.69 5.66
C LYS A 4 11.54 20.71 5.00
N SER A 5 11.46 20.72 3.67
CA SER A 5 10.60 19.81 2.89
C SER A 5 11.13 18.37 2.91
N ALA A 6 12.44 18.20 2.73
CA ALA A 6 13.12 16.90 2.82
C ALA A 6 12.97 16.28 4.23
N PHE A 7 13.16 17.07 5.29
CA PHE A 7 12.97 16.63 6.67
C PHE A 7 11.53 16.18 6.95
N LYS A 8 10.53 16.94 6.49
CA LYS A 8 9.11 16.57 6.62
C LYS A 8 8.80 15.28 5.87
N ASN A 9 9.42 15.04 4.71
CA ASN A 9 9.27 13.79 3.98
C ASN A 9 9.90 12.61 4.73
N PHE A 10 11.11 12.76 5.26
CA PHE A 10 11.80 11.72 6.03
C PHE A 10 11.00 11.26 7.26
N PHE A 11 10.47 12.20 8.06
CA PHE A 11 9.65 11.84 9.23
C PHE A 11 8.35 11.13 8.86
N ASN A 12 7.72 11.52 7.75
CA ASN A 12 6.51 10.83 7.29
C ASN A 12 6.81 9.41 6.81
N THR A 13 7.96 9.21 6.17
CA THR A 13 8.43 7.87 5.76
C THR A 13 8.76 7.02 6.97
N LEU A 14 9.48 7.55 7.96
CA LEU A 14 9.75 6.84 9.22
C LEU A 14 8.46 6.44 9.94
N LYS A 15 7.48 7.34 10.04
CA LYS A 15 6.18 7.02 10.66
C LYS A 15 5.45 5.89 9.94
N ILE A 16 5.53 5.82 8.62
CA ILE A 16 4.93 4.72 7.84
C ILE A 16 5.69 3.41 8.08
N LEU A 17 7.03 3.44 8.07
CA LEU A 17 7.86 2.26 8.31
C LEU A 17 7.68 1.71 9.73
N GLN A 18 7.46 2.57 10.73
CA GLN A 18 7.16 2.17 12.10
C GLN A 18 5.84 1.39 12.24
N LEU A 19 4.94 1.44 11.25
CA LEU A 19 3.73 0.62 11.24
C LEU A 19 4.01 -0.83 10.84
N VAL A 20 5.20 -1.12 10.31
CA VAL A 20 5.66 -2.48 9.99
C VAL A 20 6.47 -3.01 11.16
N LYS A 21 6.02 -4.12 11.75
CA LYS A 21 6.70 -4.85 12.82
C LYS A 21 7.23 -6.16 12.27
N PHE A 22 8.53 -6.37 12.40
CA PHE A 22 9.21 -7.60 11.99
C PHE A 22 9.56 -8.43 13.22
N ASN A 23 9.05 -9.66 13.27
CA ASN A 23 9.39 -10.65 14.30
C ASN A 23 9.96 -11.91 13.62
N PRO A 24 11.29 -11.97 13.40
CA PRO A 24 11.93 -13.07 12.67
C PRO A 24 11.84 -14.40 13.41
N GLU A 25 11.94 -14.39 14.75
CA GLU A 25 11.85 -15.59 15.59
C GLU A 25 10.52 -16.33 15.40
N LYS A 26 9.45 -15.60 15.09
CA LYS A 26 8.11 -16.14 14.83
C LYS A 26 7.77 -16.21 13.34
N GLY A 27 8.68 -15.85 12.44
CA GLY A 27 8.44 -15.75 11.00
C GLY A 27 7.28 -14.80 10.65
N LYS A 28 7.06 -13.75 11.44
CA LYS A 28 5.89 -12.87 11.32
C LYS A 28 6.29 -11.47 10.92
N ILE A 29 5.51 -10.92 9.99
CA ILE A 29 5.55 -9.51 9.63
C ILE A 29 4.14 -8.97 9.80
N GLU A 30 4.01 -7.90 10.57
CA GLU A 30 2.73 -7.30 10.90
C GLU A 30 2.73 -5.85 10.43
N PHE A 31 1.69 -5.47 9.71
CA PHE A 31 1.32 -4.08 9.53
C PHE A 31 0.20 -3.75 10.52
N SER A 32 0.02 -2.49 10.89
CA SER A 32 -1.05 -2.10 11.83
C SER A 32 -2.47 -2.53 11.40
N SER A 33 -2.70 -3.00 10.17
CA SER A 33 -3.97 -3.57 9.71
C SER A 33 -4.02 -5.11 9.64
N GLY A 34 -2.95 -5.83 10.02
CA GLY A 34 -2.88 -7.29 10.00
C GLY A 34 -1.52 -7.85 9.58
N ARG A 35 -1.42 -9.18 9.45
CA ARG A 35 -0.20 -9.83 8.95
C ARG A 35 0.02 -9.51 7.47
N ILE A 36 1.27 -9.32 7.11
CA ILE A 36 1.71 -9.11 5.73
C ILE A 36 2.78 -10.14 5.37
N ALA A 37 2.97 -10.36 4.07
CA ALA A 37 4.00 -11.23 3.53
C ALA A 37 4.76 -10.52 2.42
N PHE A 38 6.05 -10.81 2.30
CA PHE A 38 6.82 -10.47 1.10
C PHE A 38 6.63 -11.58 0.08
N LEU A 39 6.17 -11.22 -1.12
CA LEU A 39 6.01 -12.12 -2.25
C LEU A 39 6.92 -11.65 -3.37
N GLY A 40 7.60 -12.59 -4.01
CA GLY A 40 8.33 -12.32 -5.24
C GLY A 40 7.37 -11.95 -6.37
N GLU A 41 7.82 -11.09 -7.29
CA GLU A 41 7.02 -10.71 -8.47
C GLU A 41 6.69 -11.92 -9.34
N ASP A 42 7.62 -12.88 -9.44
CA ASP A 42 7.48 -14.16 -10.12
C ASP A 42 6.31 -15.00 -9.57
N ILE A 43 6.18 -15.08 -8.25
CA ILE A 43 5.08 -15.78 -7.58
C ILE A 43 3.74 -15.11 -7.90
N LEU A 44 3.70 -13.77 -7.92
CA LEU A 44 2.49 -13.03 -8.26
C LEU A 44 2.08 -13.26 -9.72
N THR A 45 3.03 -13.28 -10.65
CA THR A 45 2.76 -13.57 -12.06
C THR A 45 2.25 -14.99 -12.26
N LEU A 46 2.87 -15.98 -11.61
CA LEU A 46 2.40 -17.36 -11.65
C LEU A 46 0.98 -17.47 -11.10
N PHE A 47 0.73 -16.86 -9.94
CA PHE A 47 -0.59 -16.88 -9.32
C PHE A 47 -1.65 -16.26 -10.24
N GLN A 48 -1.36 -15.14 -10.91
CA GLN A 48 -2.28 -14.53 -11.87
C GLN A 48 -2.58 -15.45 -13.05
N SER A 49 -1.56 -16.10 -13.62
CA SER A 49 -1.75 -17.03 -14.75
C SER A 49 -2.60 -18.24 -14.36
N GLU A 50 -2.34 -18.83 -13.19
CA GLU A 50 -3.14 -19.95 -12.69
C GLU A 50 -4.57 -19.53 -12.36
N LEU A 51 -4.76 -18.34 -11.77
CA LEU A 51 -6.08 -17.81 -11.49
C LEU A 51 -6.89 -17.60 -12.77
N GLU A 52 -6.27 -17.04 -13.82
CA GLU A 52 -6.89 -16.85 -15.13
C GLU A 52 -7.33 -18.18 -15.76
N LYS A 53 -6.53 -19.26 -15.62
CA LYS A 53 -6.92 -20.60 -16.11
C LYS A 53 -8.15 -21.16 -15.39
N ILE A 54 -8.30 -20.87 -14.09
CA ILE A 54 -9.39 -21.44 -13.27
C ILE A 54 -10.69 -20.65 -13.45
N VAL A 55 -10.63 -19.31 -13.38
CA VAL A 55 -11.82 -18.47 -13.36
C VAL A 55 -12.07 -17.70 -14.66
N GLY A 56 -11.21 -17.86 -15.67
CA GLY A 56 -11.27 -17.11 -16.92
C GLY A 56 -11.14 -15.60 -16.67
N GLU A 57 -11.74 -14.78 -17.53
CA GLU A 57 -11.67 -13.31 -17.45
C GLU A 57 -12.13 -12.70 -16.11
N ASN A 58 -12.90 -13.46 -15.31
CA ASN A 58 -13.34 -13.05 -13.98
C ASN A 58 -12.19 -12.83 -12.99
N TYR A 59 -10.98 -13.32 -13.29
CA TYR A 59 -9.78 -13.07 -12.47
C TYR A 59 -9.53 -11.56 -12.26
N LYS A 60 -9.89 -10.72 -13.25
CA LYS A 60 -9.77 -9.25 -13.17
C LYS A 60 -10.71 -8.67 -12.12
N VAL A 61 -11.94 -9.18 -12.03
CA VAL A 61 -12.93 -8.75 -11.02
C VAL A 61 -12.45 -9.16 -9.63
N LEU A 62 -11.96 -10.40 -9.48
CA LEU A 62 -11.40 -10.86 -8.21
C LEU A 62 -10.20 -10.01 -7.78
N ALA A 63 -9.27 -9.72 -8.69
CA ALA A 63 -8.12 -8.87 -8.43
C ALA A 63 -8.54 -7.45 -7.99
N TYR A 64 -9.57 -6.89 -8.63
CA TYR A 64 -10.15 -5.60 -8.24
C TYR A 64 -10.73 -5.64 -6.83
N ASP A 65 -11.52 -6.66 -6.49
CA ASP A 65 -12.14 -6.78 -5.17
C ASP A 65 -11.10 -6.98 -4.06
N ILE A 66 -10.05 -7.77 -4.31
CA ILE A 66 -8.91 -7.93 -3.41
C ILE A 66 -8.23 -6.57 -3.19
N GLY A 67 -7.90 -5.86 -4.27
CA GLY A 67 -7.28 -4.53 -4.20
C GLY A 67 -8.12 -3.51 -3.45
N LYS A 68 -9.44 -3.50 -3.68
CA LYS A 68 -10.40 -2.62 -2.98
C LYS A 68 -10.44 -2.89 -1.49
N ARG A 69 -10.54 -4.17 -1.07
CA ARG A 69 -10.54 -4.56 0.35
C ARG A 69 -9.22 -4.19 1.04
N LEU A 70 -8.09 -4.43 0.37
CA LEU A 70 -6.77 -4.04 0.88
C LEU A 70 -6.65 -2.53 1.04
N GLY A 71 -7.09 -1.76 0.05
CA GLY A 71 -7.11 -0.30 0.11
C GLY A 71 -7.93 0.26 1.26
N LEU A 72 -9.12 -0.31 1.51
CA LEU A 72 -9.97 0.07 2.65
C LEU A 72 -9.34 -0.26 4.01
N ASN A 73 -8.73 -1.43 4.15
CA ASN A 73 -8.02 -1.81 5.39
C ASN A 73 -6.83 -0.88 5.66
N PHE A 74 -6.10 -0.52 4.60
CA PHE A 74 -5.02 0.43 4.69
C PHE A 74 -5.50 1.84 5.03
N TRP A 75 -6.62 2.28 4.47
CA TRP A 75 -7.24 3.58 4.79
C TRP A 75 -7.60 3.68 6.28
N LYS A 76 -8.27 2.67 6.84
CA LYS A 76 -8.59 2.60 8.27
C LYS A 76 -7.35 2.71 9.16
N CYS A 77 -6.25 2.11 8.74
CA CYS A 77 -4.96 2.22 9.42
C CYS A 77 -4.42 3.66 9.37
N LEU A 78 -4.50 4.34 8.22
CA LEU A 78 -4.09 5.73 8.11
C LEU A 78 -4.97 6.67 8.94
N GLU A 79 -6.28 6.43 8.99
CA GLU A 79 -7.18 7.20 9.85
C GLU A 79 -6.72 7.08 11.30
N LYS A 80 -6.63 5.85 11.83
CA LYS A 80 -6.21 5.59 13.22
C LYS A 80 -4.86 6.21 13.59
N ASN A 81 -3.86 6.09 12.72
CA ASN A 81 -2.48 6.48 13.03
C ASN A 81 -2.14 7.95 12.66
N PHE A 82 -3.00 8.61 11.87
CA PHE A 82 -2.78 9.99 11.40
C PHE A 82 -4.02 10.88 11.55
N ASN A 83 -4.73 10.77 12.69
CA ASN A 83 -5.97 11.51 12.98
C ASN A 83 -5.87 13.04 12.80
N GLY A 84 -4.71 13.65 13.07
CA GLY A 84 -4.50 15.10 12.92
C GLY A 84 -4.17 15.58 11.51
N LYS A 85 -4.24 14.73 10.49
CA LYS A 85 -3.94 15.08 9.08
C LYS A 85 -5.20 15.20 8.24
N THR A 86 -5.18 16.08 7.25
CA THR A 86 -6.28 16.22 6.30
C THR A 86 -6.40 14.97 5.41
N SER A 87 -7.57 14.78 4.79
CA SER A 87 -7.80 13.68 3.84
C SER A 87 -6.79 13.69 2.69
N GLU A 88 -6.42 14.88 2.19
CA GLU A 88 -5.41 15.01 1.12
C GLU A 88 -4.02 14.55 1.58
N GLU A 89 -3.61 14.90 2.80
CA GLU A 89 -2.35 14.45 3.35
C GLU A 89 -2.33 12.93 3.57
N LYS A 90 -3.43 12.35 4.03
CA LYS A 90 -3.59 10.89 4.16
C LYS A 90 -3.49 10.18 2.80
N ILE A 91 -4.13 10.72 1.77
CA ILE A 91 -4.00 10.19 0.39
C ILE A 91 -2.55 10.23 -0.09
N LYS A 92 -1.83 11.34 0.12
CA LYS A 92 -0.41 11.45 -0.25
C LYS A 92 0.45 10.41 0.49
N LEU A 93 0.16 10.13 1.76
CA LEU A 93 0.84 9.07 2.52
C LEU A 93 0.53 7.68 1.97
N ALA A 94 -0.71 7.41 1.59
CA ALA A 94 -1.10 6.14 0.98
C ALA A 94 -0.33 5.88 -0.32
N CYS A 95 -0.24 6.91 -1.16
CA CYS A 95 0.51 6.82 -2.42
C CYS A 95 2.00 6.54 -2.17
N LYS A 96 2.60 7.18 -1.15
CA LYS A 96 3.99 6.92 -0.77
C LYS A 96 4.19 5.50 -0.24
N PHE A 97 3.26 5.00 0.58
CA PHE A 97 3.32 3.63 1.07
C PHE A 97 3.30 2.61 -0.08
N LEU A 98 2.42 2.79 -1.07
CA LEU A 98 2.38 1.92 -2.26
C LEU A 98 3.71 1.92 -3.03
N THR A 99 4.37 3.08 -3.12
CA THR A 99 5.71 3.16 -3.71
C THR A 99 6.76 2.43 -2.86
N TYR A 100 6.69 2.52 -1.54
CA TYR A 100 7.64 1.83 -0.65
C TYR A 100 7.41 0.32 -0.57
N SER A 101 6.18 -0.14 -0.74
CA SER A 101 5.85 -1.56 -0.79
C SER A 101 6.15 -2.23 -2.13
N GLY A 102 6.66 -1.48 -3.12
CA GLY A 102 6.99 -1.98 -4.46
C GLY A 102 5.83 -1.98 -5.46
N TRP A 103 4.62 -1.55 -5.06
CA TRP A 103 3.42 -1.59 -5.90
C TRP A 103 3.20 -0.32 -6.76
N GLY A 104 4.00 0.74 -6.57
CA GLY A 104 3.84 2.04 -7.24
C GLY A 104 5.07 2.47 -8.06
N LYS A 105 4.85 3.01 -9.28
CA LYS A 105 5.92 3.65 -10.06
C LYS A 105 6.40 4.94 -9.38
N ARG A 106 7.72 5.07 -9.15
CA ARG A 106 8.37 6.24 -8.50
C ARG A 106 8.04 7.63 -9.12
N ASN A 107 7.52 7.70 -10.35
CA ASN A 107 7.47 8.95 -11.14
C ASN A 107 6.08 9.43 -11.64
N LYS A 108 4.95 8.85 -11.23
CA LYS A 108 3.64 9.43 -11.55
C LYS A 108 2.79 9.47 -10.29
N MET A 109 2.69 10.67 -9.72
CA MET A 109 1.77 11.01 -8.63
C MET A 109 0.42 10.34 -8.91
N CYS A 110 0.02 9.45 -8.00
CA CYS A 110 -1.17 8.62 -8.08
C CYS A 110 -2.36 9.42 -8.63
N ARG A 111 -2.78 9.11 -9.87
CA ARG A 111 -3.86 9.81 -10.58
C ARG A 111 -5.26 9.42 -10.04
N PHE A 112 -5.38 9.11 -8.74
CA PHE A 112 -6.68 8.80 -8.12
C PHE A 112 -7.67 9.97 -8.19
N ARG A 113 -7.19 11.21 -8.41
CA ARG A 113 -8.03 12.41 -8.49
C ARG A 113 -8.70 12.64 -9.86
N LYS A 114 -8.41 11.84 -10.89
CA LYS A 114 -8.93 12.09 -12.26
C LYS A 114 -9.97 11.08 -12.76
N GLN A 115 -10.38 10.10 -11.94
CA GLN A 115 -11.39 9.10 -12.31
C GLN A 115 -12.65 9.15 -11.42
N ILE A 116 -12.69 10.06 -10.45
CA ILE A 116 -13.88 10.34 -9.62
C ILE A 116 -14.20 11.82 -9.78
N LEU A 117 -14.55 12.21 -11.01
CA LEU A 117 -15.39 13.34 -11.37
C LEU A 117 -16.08 12.96 -12.67
#